data_AF-A0A7C2KX37-F1
#
_entry.id   AF-A0A7C2KX37-F1
#
_cell.length_a   1.000
_cell.length_b   1.000
_cell.length_c   1.000
_cell.angle_alpha   90.00
_cell.angle_beta   90.00
_cell.angle_gamma   90.00
#
_symmetry.space_group_name_H-M   'P 1'
#
loop_
_entity.id
_entity.type
_entity.pdbx_description
1 polymer ?
#
loop_
_entity_poly.entity_id
_entity_poly.type
_entity_poly.pdbx_seq_one_letter_code
_entity_poly.pdbx_strand_id
1 'polypeptide(L)'
;MVRSAADVVAVWLGQARLGRPPGGELHRRRHVRWPWGRTVLVALSSGRLQVQAADVGAGGAGLWMPHKLEIGTALRISDVHQDAWVAARVCWVDQPDERGLYRTGVQFEHAESAAGDDSASPDGRLPPQ
;
A
#
# COMPACT_ATOMS: atom_id res chain seq x y z
N MET A 1 13.78 16.37 -10.39
CA MET A 1 13.57 14.95 -10.75
C MET A 1 12.19 14.55 -10.24
N VAL A 2 11.23 14.27 -11.12
CA VAL A 2 9.85 13.92 -10.72
C VAL A 2 9.87 12.46 -10.25
N ARG A 3 9.54 12.19 -8.98
CA ARG A 3 9.44 10.81 -8.47
C ARG A 3 8.22 10.14 -9.10
N SER A 4 8.40 8.93 -9.61
CA SER A 4 7.28 8.12 -10.10
C SER A 4 6.45 7.56 -8.93
N ALA A 5 5.21 7.14 -9.16
CA ALA A 5 4.39 6.48 -8.15
C ALA A 5 5.07 5.20 -7.62
N ALA A 6 5.78 4.49 -8.50
CA ALA A 6 6.61 3.34 -8.17
C ALA A 6 7.70 3.68 -7.12
N ASP A 7 8.45 4.77 -7.34
CA ASP A 7 9.50 5.20 -6.42
C ASP A 7 8.92 5.57 -5.05
N VAL A 8 7.75 6.22 -5.04
CA VAL A 8 7.05 6.60 -3.80
C VAL A 8 6.64 5.35 -3.01
N VAL A 9 6.03 4.37 -3.67
CA VAL A 9 5.65 3.10 -3.04
C VAL A 9 6.87 2.34 -2.54
N ALA A 10 7.97 2.32 -3.29
CA ALA A 10 9.23 1.70 -2.86
C ALA A 10 9.78 2.35 -1.58
N VAL A 11 9.74 3.69 -1.48
CA VAL A 11 10.11 4.42 -0.27
C VAL A 11 9.20 4.05 0.90
N TRP A 12 7.88 4.01 0.70
CA TRP A 12 6.93 3.62 1.75
C TRP A 12 7.17 2.20 2.25
N LEU A 13 7.41 1.26 1.35
CA LEU A 13 7.77 -0.12 1.68
C LEU A 13 9.09 -0.19 2.48
N GLY A 14 10.12 0.54 2.05
CA GLY A 14 11.38 0.63 2.77
C GLY A 14 11.19 1.14 4.19
N GLN A 15 10.40 2.21 4.36
CA GLN A 15 10.07 2.76 5.67
C GLN A 15 9.28 1.80 6.56
N ALA A 16 8.28 1.10 6.01
CA ALA A 16 7.48 0.14 6.77
C ALA A 16 8.33 -1.06 7.23
N ARG A 17 9.25 -1.53 6.39
CA ARG A 17 10.19 -2.63 6.69
C ARG A 17 11.17 -2.31 7.81
N LEU A 18 11.61 -1.05 7.92
CA LEU A 18 12.52 -0.61 8.98
C LEU A 18 11.87 -0.64 10.38
N GLY A 19 10.53 -0.70 10.45
CA GLY A 19 9.81 -0.53 11.70
C GLY A 19 9.44 -1.82 12.43
N ARG A 20 9.02 -2.89 11.73
CA ARG A 20 8.40 -4.10 12.32
C ARG A 20 8.47 -5.31 11.39
N PRO A 21 8.41 -6.55 11.91
CA PRO A 21 8.21 -7.75 11.08
C PRO A 21 6.91 -7.66 10.26
N PRO A 22 6.81 -8.38 9.13
CA PRO A 22 5.62 -8.34 8.28
C PRO A 22 4.37 -8.83 9.03
N GLY A 23 3.21 -8.27 8.67
CA GLY A 23 1.94 -8.62 9.30
C GLY A 23 1.33 -9.85 8.65
N GLY A 24 1.49 -11.01 9.30
CA GLY A 24 0.79 -12.26 8.96
C GLY A 24 1.31 -12.99 7.71
N GLU A 25 0.92 -14.25 7.59
CA GLU A 25 1.31 -15.16 6.51
C GLU A 25 0.65 -14.82 5.15
N LEU A 26 1.36 -15.09 4.06
CA LEU A 26 0.90 -15.05 2.66
C LEU A 26 -0.18 -16.13 2.42
N HIS A 27 -1.39 -15.95 2.96
CA HIS A 27 -2.49 -16.90 2.70
C HIS A 27 -3.04 -16.73 1.26
N ARG A 28 -3.90 -15.73 1.04
CA ARG A 28 -4.57 -15.46 -0.25
C ARG A 28 -4.07 -14.19 -0.97
N ARG A 29 -3.03 -13.55 -0.43
CA ARG A 29 -2.55 -12.24 -0.90
C ARG A 29 -1.38 -12.44 -1.85
N ARG A 30 -1.35 -11.70 -2.96
CA ARG A 30 -0.23 -11.69 -3.92
C ARG A 30 1.05 -11.02 -3.37
N HIS A 31 0.92 -10.17 -2.35
CA HIS A 31 2.04 -9.45 -1.75
C HIS A 31 1.95 -9.42 -0.22
N VAL A 32 3.11 -9.55 0.42
CA VAL A 32 3.27 -9.33 1.87
C VAL A 32 2.90 -7.89 2.20
N ARG A 33 2.20 -7.70 3.32
CA ARG A 33 1.87 -6.37 3.84
C ARG A 33 2.65 -6.09 5.12
N TRP A 34 3.19 -4.89 5.21
CA TRP A 34 3.96 -4.41 6.34
C TRP A 34 3.11 -3.42 7.13
N PRO A 35 2.97 -3.60 8.46
CA PRO A 35 2.35 -2.59 9.31
C PRO A 35 3.09 -1.27 9.12
N TRP A 36 2.36 -0.20 8.81
CA TRP A 36 2.99 1.10 8.52
C TRP A 36 2.68 2.13 9.60
N GLY A 37 1.44 2.19 10.06
CA GLY A 37 1.02 3.06 11.18
C GLY A 37 1.31 4.55 10.96
N ARG A 38 1.35 4.99 9.69
CA ARG A 38 1.68 6.36 9.31
C ARG A 38 0.46 7.16 8.94
N THR A 39 0.52 8.46 9.24
CA THR A 39 -0.48 9.40 8.79
C THR A 39 -0.27 9.75 7.31
N VAL A 40 -1.30 9.58 6.49
CA VAL A 40 -1.30 9.89 5.06
C VAL A 40 -2.40 10.88 4.70
N LEU A 41 -2.23 11.56 3.57
CA LEU A 41 -3.26 12.35 2.94
C LEU A 41 -3.97 11.52 1.87
N VAL A 42 -5.30 11.52 1.91
CA VAL A 42 -6.15 10.91 0.89
C VAL A 42 -6.91 12.01 0.18
N ALA A 43 -6.86 12.01 -1.15
CA ALA A 43 -7.65 12.88 -2.01
C ALA A 43 -8.75 12.07 -2.69
N LEU A 44 -10.00 12.44 -2.40
CA LEU A 44 -11.24 11.96 -3.02
C LEU A 44 -11.81 13.06 -3.92
N SER A 45 -12.84 12.74 -4.69
CA SER A 45 -13.61 13.75 -5.43
C SER A 45 -14.29 14.78 -4.50
N SER A 46 -14.65 14.36 -3.29
CA SER A 46 -15.30 15.20 -2.27
C SER A 46 -14.34 16.10 -1.49
N GLY A 47 -13.02 15.90 -1.60
CA GLY A 47 -12.03 16.69 -0.88
C GLY A 47 -10.81 15.90 -0.44
N ARG A 48 -10.05 16.46 0.51
CA ARG A 48 -8.87 15.83 1.09
C ARG A 48 -9.09 15.57 2.57
N LEU A 49 -8.55 14.44 3.05
CA LEU A 49 -8.58 14.07 4.46
C LEU A 49 -7.26 13.43 4.87
N GLN A 50 -6.93 13.58 6.15
CA GLN A 50 -5.77 12.97 6.77
C GLN A 50 -6.21 11.74 7.55
N VAL A 51 -5.60 10.58 7.26
CA VAL A 51 -5.99 9.28 7.83
C VAL A 51 -4.76 8.47 8.25
N GLN A 52 -4.98 7.43 9.05
CA GLN A 52 -3.92 6.48 9.41
C GLN A 52 -3.87 5.34 8.41
N ALA A 53 -2.67 5.05 7.90
CA ALA A 53 -2.40 3.83 7.15
C ALA A 53 -2.16 2.68 8.13
N ALA A 54 -2.98 1.63 8.04
CA ALA A 54 -2.80 0.40 8.80
C ALA A 54 -1.55 -0.36 8.31
N ASP A 55 -1.45 -0.55 7.00
CA ASP A 55 -0.44 -1.37 6.35
C ASP A 55 -0.18 -0.91 4.91
N VAL A 56 0.97 -1.33 4.37
CA VAL A 56 1.35 -1.09 2.97
C VAL A 56 2.01 -2.35 2.37
N GLY A 57 1.75 -2.59 1.09
CA GLY A 57 2.35 -3.62 0.26
C GLY A 57 2.63 -3.08 -1.14
N ALA A 58 3.35 -3.84 -1.97
CA ALA A 58 3.69 -3.41 -3.33
C ALA A 58 2.46 -3.08 -4.21
N GLY A 59 1.37 -3.83 -4.04
CA GLY A 59 0.14 -3.63 -4.80
C GLY A 59 -0.91 -2.72 -4.15
N GLY A 60 -0.69 -2.22 -2.93
CA GLY A 60 -1.73 -1.42 -2.26
C GLY A 60 -1.50 -1.16 -0.77
N ALA A 61 -2.46 -0.50 -0.15
CA ALA A 61 -2.41 -0.13 1.26
C ALA A 61 -3.73 -0.45 1.99
N GLY A 62 -3.68 -0.46 3.31
CA GLY A 62 -4.85 -0.48 4.19
C GLY A 62 -4.94 0.85 4.92
N LEU A 63 -6.11 1.47 4.92
CA LEU A 63 -6.37 2.79 5.51
C LEU A 63 -7.49 2.72 6.54
N TRP A 64 -7.40 3.53 7.59
CA TRP A 64 -8.48 3.73 8.57
C TRP A 64 -9.30 4.97 8.21
N MET A 65 -10.45 4.75 7.58
CA MET A 65 -11.31 5.81 7.04
C MET A 65 -12.43 6.15 8.02
N PRO A 66 -12.80 7.43 8.18
CA PRO A 66 -13.90 7.85 9.06
C PRO A 66 -15.29 7.52 8.50
N HIS A 67 -15.38 7.20 7.21
CA HIS A 67 -16.61 6.86 6.52
C HIS A 67 -16.41 5.65 5.63
N LYS A 68 -17.48 4.86 5.44
CA LYS A 68 -17.49 3.75 4.50
C LYS A 68 -17.36 4.29 3.08
N LEU A 69 -16.37 3.80 2.34
CA LEU A 69 -16.24 4.05 0.91
C LEU A 69 -16.87 2.93 0.09
N GLU A 70 -17.27 3.22 -1.14
CA GLU A 70 -17.73 2.19 -2.08
C GLU A 70 -16.54 1.49 -2.73
N ILE A 71 -16.63 0.17 -2.93
CA ILE A 71 -15.66 -0.57 -3.73
C ILE A 71 -15.66 -0.01 -5.15
N GLY A 72 -14.47 0.22 -5.70
CA GLY A 72 -14.29 0.87 -7.00
C GLY A 72 -14.09 2.38 -6.92
N THR A 73 -14.28 3.02 -5.76
CA THR A 73 -14.01 4.45 -5.58
C THR A 73 -12.54 4.76 -5.91
N ALA A 74 -12.31 5.71 -6.82
CA ALA A 74 -10.98 6.19 -7.17
C ALA A 74 -10.51 7.24 -6.15
N LEU A 75 -9.25 7.16 -5.75
CA LEU A 75 -8.63 8.08 -4.80
C LEU A 75 -7.14 8.23 -5.09
N ARG A 76 -6.50 9.20 -4.45
CA ARG A 76 -5.04 9.34 -4.47
C ARG A 76 -4.51 9.41 -3.05
N ILE A 77 -3.30 8.89 -2.84
CA ILE A 77 -2.65 8.84 -1.53
C ILE A 77 -1.31 9.56 -1.62
N SER A 78 -1.00 10.37 -0.61
CA SER A 78 0.32 10.93 -0.41
C SER A 78 0.75 10.77 1.05
N ASP A 79 2.06 10.71 1.28
CA ASP A 79 2.64 10.96 2.60
C ASP A 79 2.54 12.47 2.88
N VAL A 80 2.22 12.85 4.12
CA VAL A 80 2.12 14.27 4.53
C VAL A 80 3.41 15.06 4.28
N HIS A 81 4.54 14.36 4.13
CA HIS A 81 5.86 14.95 3.87
C HIS A 81 6.29 14.92 2.39
N GLN A 82 5.45 14.39 1.48
CA GLN A 82 5.78 14.26 0.07
C GLN A 82 4.71 14.90 -0.82
N ASP A 83 5.13 15.58 -1.88
CA ASP A 83 4.23 16.18 -2.88
C ASP A 83 3.82 15.20 -4.00
N ALA A 84 4.13 13.91 -3.85
CA ALA A 84 3.90 12.89 -4.86
C ALA A 84 2.67 12.02 -4.51
N TRP A 85 1.72 11.97 -5.44
CA TRP A 85 0.46 11.27 -5.26
C TRP A 85 0.45 9.93 -5.99
N VAL A 86 0.00 8.89 -5.30
CA VAL A 86 -0.21 7.54 -5.86
C VAL A 86 -1.70 7.34 -6.12
N ALA A 87 -2.07 7.10 -7.39
CA ALA A 87 -3.45 6.76 -7.75
C ALA A 87 -3.81 5.36 -7.24
N ALA A 88 -5.03 5.21 -6.73
CA ALA A 88 -5.50 3.97 -6.17
C ALA A 88 -7.02 3.83 -6.28
N ARG A 89 -7.49 2.60 -6.11
CA ARG A 89 -8.91 2.25 -6.11
C ARG A 89 -9.27 1.41 -4.90
N VAL A 90 -10.42 1.69 -4.28
CA VAL A 90 -10.94 0.87 -3.18
C VAL A 90 -11.26 -0.53 -3.69
N CYS A 91 -10.71 -1.56 -3.05
CA CYS A 91 -10.92 -2.97 -3.44
C CYS A 91 -11.60 -3.80 -2.36
N TRP A 92 -11.62 -3.34 -1.10
CA TRP A 92 -12.40 -3.94 -0.01
C TRP A 92 -12.62 -2.93 1.12
N VAL A 93 -13.69 -3.12 1.90
CA VAL A 93 -13.98 -2.31 3.09
C VAL A 93 -14.57 -3.22 4.17
N ASP A 94 -14.02 -3.17 5.38
CA ASP A 94 -14.52 -3.92 6.54
C ASP A 94 -15.67 -3.21 7.25
N GLN A 95 -16.24 -3.87 8.26
CA GLN A 95 -17.05 -3.20 9.27
C GLN A 95 -16.22 -2.19 10.09
N PRO A 96 -16.83 -1.14 10.66
CA PRO A 96 -16.11 -0.20 11.49
C PRO A 96 -15.63 -0.88 12.78
N ASP A 97 -14.47 -0.46 13.27
CA ASP A 97 -13.96 -0.89 14.58
C ASP A 97 -14.75 -0.24 15.73
N GLU A 98 -14.34 -0.54 16.97
CA GLU A 98 -14.95 0.02 18.19
C GLU A 98 -14.86 1.56 18.26
N ARG A 99 -14.00 2.18 17.45
CA ARG A 99 -13.81 3.63 17.35
C ARG A 99 -14.60 4.23 16.18
N GLY A 100 -15.37 3.41 15.45
CA GLY A 100 -16.15 3.83 14.30
C GLY A 100 -15.34 3.97 13.00
N LEU A 101 -14.08 3.49 12.95
CA LEU A 101 -13.21 3.61 11.79
C LEU A 101 -13.29 2.39 10.89
N TYR A 102 -13.44 2.61 9.58
CA TYR A 102 -13.52 1.57 8.58
C TYR A 102 -12.14 1.17 8.08
N ARG A 103 -11.79 -0.11 8.19
CA ARG A 103 -10.59 -0.61 7.51
C ARG A 103 -10.87 -0.71 6.02
N THR A 104 -10.21 0.13 5.24
CA THR A 104 -10.41 0.25 3.79
C THR A 104 -9.16 -0.19 3.06
N GLY A 105 -9.29 -1.21 2.23
CA GLY A 105 -8.25 -1.65 1.32
C GLY A 105 -8.27 -0.90 0.01
N VAL A 106 -7.09 -0.48 -0.42
CA VAL A 106 -6.89 0.14 -1.73
C VAL A 106 -5.86 -0.64 -2.53
N GLN A 107 -6.05 -0.67 -3.85
CA GLN A 107 -5.10 -1.19 -4.82
C GLN A 107 -4.51 -0.03 -5.61
N PHE A 108 -3.19 0.01 -5.78
CA PHE A 108 -2.54 1.06 -6.55
C PHE A 108 -2.78 0.87 -8.06
N GLU A 109 -3.15 1.95 -8.73
CA GLU A 109 -3.27 1.97 -10.19
C GLU A 109 -1.87 2.20 -10.77
N HIS A 110 -1.30 1.20 -11.45
CA HIS A 110 0.03 1.21 -12.10
C HIS A 110 1.28 1.00 -11.22
N ALA A 111 1.18 0.33 -10.07
CA ALA A 111 2.38 -0.14 -9.34
C ALA A 111 3.03 -1.39 -9.97
N GLU A 112 2.45 -1.97 -11.03
CA GLU A 112 2.94 -3.20 -11.67
C GLU A 112 4.25 -3.04 -12.45
N SER A 113 4.69 -1.81 -12.77
CA SER A 113 5.97 -1.59 -13.46
C SER A 113 7.19 -1.49 -12.52
N ALA A 114 6.99 -1.59 -11.20
CA ALA A 114 8.04 -1.40 -10.19
C ALA A 114 8.53 -2.69 -9.52
N ALA A 115 7.74 -3.76 -9.59
CA ALA A 115 8.11 -5.07 -9.07
C ALA A 115 8.78 -5.88 -10.20
N GLY A 116 9.91 -5.38 -10.69
CA GLY A 116 10.84 -6.22 -11.44
C GLY A 116 11.44 -7.25 -10.50
N ASP A 117 11.23 -8.52 -10.83
CA ASP A 117 11.89 -9.72 -10.29
C ASP A 117 12.09 -9.81 -8.77
N ASP A 118 11.10 -10.41 -8.10
CA ASP A 118 11.37 -11.22 -6.90
C ASP A 118 10.93 -12.69 -7.17
N SER A 119 11.18 -13.14 -8.41
CA SER A 119 11.13 -14.55 -8.77
C SER A 119 12.40 -15.20 -8.24
N ALA A 120 12.36 -15.67 -7.01
CA ALA A 120 13.30 -16.68 -6.56
C ALA A 120 13.18 -17.90 -7.47
N SER A 121 14.11 -18.07 -8.42
CA SER A 121 14.44 -19.38 -8.98
C SER A 121 15.53 -20.00 -8.10
N PRO A 122 15.26 -21.10 -7.39
CA PRO A 122 16.30 -22.01 -6.97
C PRO A 122 16.80 -22.79 -8.20
N ASP A 123 18.02 -23.29 -8.15
CA ASP A 123 18.68 -24.16 -9.16
C ASP A 123 19.37 -23.47 -10.35
N GLY A 124 20.56 -22.93 -10.07
CA GLY A 124 21.64 -22.78 -11.04
C GLY A 124 22.82 -23.66 -10.63
N ARG A 125 22.92 -24.86 -11.21
CA ARG A 125 24.03 -25.81 -11.04
C ARG A 125 25.38 -25.12 -11.21
N LEU A 126 26.34 -25.43 -10.35
CA LEU A 126 27.76 -25.13 -10.56
C LEU A 126 28.23 -25.80 -11.87
N PRO A 127 28.99 -25.11 -12.73
CA PRO A 127 29.68 -25.78 -13.83
C PRO A 127 30.80 -26.67 -13.25
N PRO A 128 31.02 -27.88 -13.80
CA PRO A 128 32.20 -28.67 -13.47
C PRO A 128 33.47 -27.97 -13.98
N GLN A 129 34.58 -28.31 -13.32
CA GLN A 129 35.90 -27.67 -13.40
C GLN A 129 36.51 -27.57 -14.79
#